data_AF-A0A9X3X8S5-F1
#
_entry.id   AF-A0A9X3X8S5-F1
#
_cell.length_a   1.000
_cell.length_b   1.000
_cell.length_c   1.000
_cell.angle_alpha   90.00
_cell.angle_beta   90.00
_cell.angle_gamma   90.00
#
_symmetry.space_group_name_H-M   'P 1'
#
loop_
_entity.id
_entity.type
_entity.pdbx_description
1 polymer ?
#
loop_
_entity_poly.entity_id
_entity_poly.type
_entity_poly.pdbx_seq_one_letter_code
_entity_poly.pdbx_strand_id
1 'polypeptide(L)'
;MSLMIAGCGGETAPAPFIAPAQAAQEADLPVGIDSLVATQQAKLLASDGAMNNRMGGVVAIEGDTALVGGYGGANAAYVFVRNAGVWTEQAKLVANDSTAIDQFGSAVALSGDMALVGALGKGPGAAYVFVRNAGVWTQQAKLVASDGTTGDCFGNYVALSGDTVLVGAYGDDPKGESSGAAYVFVQNGGVWTQQAKLVASDGAMQDYFGDSVALSGDTALVGALGDDDKGSYSGSAYVFTRSGGVWTEQAKLLANDGAATDAFGDSVALSGDTALVGAYGDDDKGMDSGAAYVFVRNGATWAQQGKLLAQDGAAGDQFGAAVAIAGETALVGAYLDSDQGAEAGSAYVFVRSGGAWVEEAKLVVQGGAGDQLASSVALSGNTALLGAPSDADKGEKAGAAYTFVLASSLGDACATSAECASGFCVDGVCCDTACGGGATGDCQACSVAAGAAENGTCAPLSAGVECRASAGVCDVAEACDGQTVACPADGFVVDGTPCTDGVCEAGACMTGMGGMGGAGGMGGAGGMGGAGGAGGVGGAGGAGGMGGAGGAGGAGGAGGAGGAGGMGGAGGAGGGGTTGGQTSEESGCGCRTSSQTGSAPALSMLALGLLLASRRRVRRA
;
A
#
# COMPACT_ATOMS: atom_id res chain seq x y z
N MET A 1 -22.28 16.23 -23.70
CA MET A 1 -21.23 17.26 -23.94
C MET A 1 -20.62 17.03 -25.32
N SER A 2 -19.78 17.94 -25.84
CA SER A 2 -18.72 17.54 -26.79
C SER A 2 -17.44 17.41 -26.00
N LEU A 3 -17.04 16.17 -25.73
CA LEU A 3 -15.79 15.85 -25.06
C LEU A 3 -14.65 16.16 -26.06
N MET A 4 -13.91 17.24 -25.82
CA MET A 4 -12.80 17.64 -26.69
C MET A 4 -11.49 17.05 -26.16
N ILE A 5 -11.14 15.88 -26.66
CA ILE A 5 -9.77 15.35 -26.55
C ILE A 5 -8.82 16.36 -27.19
N ALA A 6 -7.72 16.67 -26.51
CA ALA A 6 -6.74 17.62 -27.01
C ALA A 6 -6.00 17.04 -28.22
N GLY A 7 -6.11 17.65 -29.39
CA GLY A 7 -5.38 17.19 -30.57
C GLY A 7 -3.86 17.31 -30.41
N CYS A 8 -3.10 16.50 -31.16
CA CYS A 8 -1.63 16.38 -31.13
C CYS A 8 -0.83 17.69 -31.35
N GLY A 9 -1.50 18.82 -31.57
CA GLY A 9 -0.93 20.17 -31.62
C GLY A 9 -0.65 20.81 -30.26
N GLY A 10 -0.95 20.13 -29.14
CA GLY A 10 -0.61 20.62 -27.81
C GLY A 10 -1.41 21.84 -27.35
N GLU A 11 -2.61 22.03 -27.90
CA GLU A 11 -3.57 22.97 -27.31
C GLU A 11 -3.96 22.47 -25.91
N THR A 12 -3.96 23.36 -24.93
CA THR A 12 -4.40 23.03 -23.58
C THR A 12 -5.83 22.52 -23.63
N ALA A 13 -6.09 21.35 -23.03
CA ALA A 13 -7.44 20.86 -22.82
C ALA A 13 -8.36 21.99 -22.32
N PRO A 14 -9.59 22.11 -22.85
CA PRO A 14 -10.47 23.23 -22.51
C PRO A 14 -10.66 23.28 -21.00
N ALA A 15 -10.45 24.46 -20.40
CA ALA A 15 -10.62 24.63 -18.96
C ALA A 15 -12.02 24.14 -18.53
N PRO A 16 -12.13 23.36 -17.44
CA PRO A 16 -13.40 22.80 -17.01
C PRO A 16 -14.44 23.91 -16.82
N PHE A 17 -15.69 23.61 -17.15
CA PHE A 17 -16.75 24.60 -17.21
C PHE A 17 -17.09 25.06 -15.78
N ILE A 18 -16.51 26.20 -15.36
CA ILE A 18 -16.60 26.72 -13.98
C ILE A 18 -18.08 26.88 -13.56
N ALA A 19 -18.59 25.88 -12.86
CA ALA A 19 -19.83 25.98 -12.13
C ALA A 19 -19.63 26.99 -10.98
N PRO A 20 -20.57 27.94 -10.76
CA PRO A 20 -20.42 28.92 -9.70
C PRO A 20 -20.56 28.22 -8.33
N ALA A 21 -19.44 28.02 -7.66
CA ALA A 21 -19.38 27.37 -6.35
C ALA A 21 -20.38 28.01 -5.36
N GLN A 22 -21.32 27.21 -4.87
CA GLN A 22 -22.12 27.58 -3.71
C GLN A 22 -21.27 27.35 -2.46
N ALA A 23 -21.14 28.38 -1.63
CA ALA A 23 -20.36 28.29 -0.40
C ALA A 23 -21.03 27.33 0.58
N ALA A 24 -20.58 26.08 0.61
CA ALA A 24 -20.86 25.15 1.69
C ALA A 24 -20.27 25.71 2.98
N GLN A 25 -21.02 25.60 4.07
CA GLN A 25 -20.61 26.09 5.38
C GLN A 25 -19.70 25.05 6.05
N GLU A 26 -18.54 25.48 6.55
CA GLU A 26 -17.58 24.61 7.25
C GLU A 26 -18.28 23.81 8.36
N ALA A 27 -18.23 22.49 8.23
CA ALA A 27 -18.48 21.52 9.29
C ALA A 27 -17.20 20.69 9.44
N ASP A 28 -16.80 20.37 10.67
CA ASP A 28 -15.64 19.51 10.92
C ASP A 28 -15.85 18.13 10.28
N LEU A 29 -15.23 17.90 9.12
CA LEU A 29 -15.01 16.58 8.56
C LEU A 29 -13.72 16.00 9.14
N PRO A 30 -13.69 14.71 9.53
CA PRO A 30 -12.48 14.10 10.06
C PRO A 30 -11.37 14.06 9.00
N VAL A 31 -10.12 14.26 9.42
CA VAL A 31 -8.95 14.24 8.53
C VAL A 31 -8.82 12.86 7.87
N GLY A 32 -9.19 12.78 6.60
CA GLY A 32 -9.38 11.54 5.83
C GLY A 32 -8.11 10.85 5.37
N ILE A 33 -7.19 10.57 6.29
CA ILE A 33 -6.14 9.56 6.09
C ILE A 33 -6.19 8.65 7.32
N ASP A 34 -6.64 7.40 7.16
CA ASP A 34 -6.42 6.43 8.23
C ASP A 34 -4.93 6.07 8.24
N SER A 35 -4.22 6.63 9.22
CA SER A 35 -2.79 6.41 9.45
C SER A 35 -2.42 4.96 9.74
N LEU A 36 -3.40 4.09 10.02
CA LEU A 36 -3.20 2.64 10.11
C LEU A 36 -3.03 2.00 8.73
N VAL A 37 -3.66 2.55 7.69
CA VAL A 37 -3.76 1.94 6.35
C VAL A 37 -2.81 2.59 5.33
N ALA A 38 -2.52 3.88 5.45
CA ALA A 38 -1.55 4.55 4.57
C ALA A 38 -0.78 5.70 5.24
N THR A 39 0.46 5.92 4.81
CA THR A 39 1.31 7.04 5.25
C THR A 39 2.04 7.68 4.08
N GLN A 40 1.92 9.01 3.94
CA GLN A 40 2.71 9.82 3.02
C GLN A 40 4.19 9.81 3.46
N GLN A 41 5.10 9.28 2.63
CA GLN A 41 6.54 9.24 2.93
C GLN A 41 7.30 10.46 2.42
N ALA A 42 7.02 10.94 1.20
CA ALA A 42 7.78 12.05 0.61
C ALA A 42 7.00 12.81 -0.48
N LYS A 43 7.35 14.09 -0.64
CA LYS A 43 7.04 14.93 -1.81
C LYS A 43 8.29 15.01 -2.69
N LEU A 44 8.21 14.46 -3.90
CA LEU A 44 9.24 14.46 -4.92
C LEU A 44 9.12 15.74 -5.76
N LEU A 45 10.22 16.48 -5.90
CA LEU A 45 10.28 17.76 -6.61
C LEU A 45 11.53 17.82 -7.48
N ALA A 46 11.37 18.29 -8.70
CA ALA A 46 12.46 18.47 -9.66
C ALA A 46 13.53 19.43 -9.13
N SER A 47 14.80 19.05 -9.27
CA SER A 47 15.96 19.81 -8.84
C SER A 47 16.13 21.16 -9.54
N ASP A 48 15.57 21.30 -10.75
CA ASP A 48 15.61 22.54 -11.54
C ASP A 48 14.42 23.50 -11.29
N GLY A 49 13.35 23.04 -10.63
CA GLY A 49 12.19 23.87 -10.28
C GLY A 49 11.55 24.61 -11.46
N ALA A 50 11.54 24.01 -12.65
CA ALA A 50 11.05 24.69 -13.85
C ALA A 50 9.56 25.07 -13.75
N MET A 51 9.24 26.34 -14.00
CA MET A 51 7.85 26.83 -14.04
C MET A 51 7.08 26.19 -15.21
N ASN A 52 5.79 25.93 -15.01
CA ASN A 52 4.91 25.24 -15.95
C ASN A 52 5.45 23.87 -16.43
N ASN A 53 6.32 23.20 -15.65
CA ASN A 53 6.88 21.89 -15.99
C ASN A 53 5.85 20.76 -15.96
N ARG A 54 4.83 20.88 -15.09
CA ARG A 54 3.81 19.83 -14.87
C ARG A 54 4.44 18.47 -14.51
N MET A 55 5.47 18.51 -13.65
CA MET A 55 6.04 17.29 -13.09
C MET A 55 4.94 16.50 -12.36
N GLY A 56 4.85 15.19 -12.61
CA GLY A 56 3.74 14.38 -12.08
C GLY A 56 2.49 14.42 -12.96
N GLY A 57 2.58 14.97 -14.17
CA GLY A 57 1.57 14.73 -15.21
C GLY A 57 1.46 13.25 -15.57
N VAL A 58 2.58 12.52 -15.51
CA VAL A 58 2.64 11.06 -15.60
C VAL A 58 3.70 10.51 -14.62
N VAL A 59 3.46 9.32 -14.08
CA VAL A 59 4.33 8.64 -13.10
C VAL A 59 4.45 7.14 -13.40
N ALA A 60 5.62 6.56 -13.09
CA ALA A 60 5.86 5.12 -13.04
C ALA A 60 6.76 4.78 -11.85
N ILE A 61 6.59 3.60 -11.25
CA ILE A 61 7.41 3.14 -10.12
C ILE A 61 7.67 1.64 -10.22
N GLU A 62 8.88 1.22 -9.86
CA GLU A 62 9.28 -0.18 -9.76
C GLU A 62 10.33 -0.35 -8.64
N GLY A 63 9.96 -1.10 -7.60
CA GLY A 63 10.75 -1.28 -6.38
C GLY A 63 11.10 0.07 -5.73
N ASP A 64 12.40 0.39 -5.76
CA ASP A 64 12.96 1.63 -5.21
C ASP A 64 13.24 2.69 -6.28
N THR A 65 12.80 2.52 -7.53
CA THR A 65 12.99 3.50 -8.61
C THR A 65 11.65 4.08 -9.05
N ALA A 66 11.54 5.41 -9.04
CA ALA A 66 10.40 6.16 -9.55
C ALA A 66 10.82 7.03 -10.74
N LEU A 67 9.97 7.12 -11.76
CA LEU A 67 10.16 7.92 -12.97
C LEU A 67 8.96 8.85 -13.12
N VAL A 68 9.22 10.15 -13.17
CA VAL A 68 8.17 11.19 -13.15
C VAL A 68 8.32 12.09 -14.38
N GLY A 69 7.31 12.14 -15.24
CA GLY A 69 7.30 12.99 -16.43
C GLY A 69 6.96 14.45 -16.11
N GLY A 70 7.56 15.37 -16.88
CA GLY A 70 7.29 16.81 -16.90
C GLY A 70 7.30 17.32 -18.34
N TYR A 71 6.14 17.21 -19.00
CA TYR A 71 5.96 17.48 -20.44
C TYR A 71 5.88 18.97 -20.79
N GLY A 72 5.86 19.86 -19.80
CA GLY A 72 5.79 21.30 -19.99
C GLY A 72 7.17 21.97 -20.06
N GLY A 73 7.37 23.00 -19.22
CA GLY A 73 8.53 23.88 -19.23
C GLY A 73 9.93 23.24 -19.25
N ALA A 74 10.10 21.99 -18.79
CA ALA A 74 11.40 21.29 -18.86
C ALA A 74 11.54 20.27 -20.00
N ASN A 75 10.44 19.79 -20.61
CA ASN A 75 10.41 18.68 -21.57
C ASN A 75 11.32 17.51 -21.13
N ALA A 76 11.03 16.92 -19.96
CA ALA A 76 11.93 16.00 -19.27
C ALA A 76 11.20 14.88 -18.51
N ALA A 77 11.96 13.86 -18.11
CA ALA A 77 11.51 12.90 -17.11
C ALA A 77 12.58 12.75 -16.02
N TYR A 78 12.17 12.67 -14.76
CA TYR A 78 13.04 12.74 -13.59
C TYR A 78 13.04 11.39 -12.88
N VAL A 79 14.22 10.82 -12.64
CA VAL A 79 14.40 9.55 -11.94
C VAL A 79 14.71 9.82 -10.47
N PHE A 80 13.82 9.38 -9.58
CA PHE A 80 14.02 9.37 -8.14
C PHE A 80 14.32 7.94 -7.66
N VAL A 81 15.19 7.79 -6.67
CA VAL A 81 15.54 6.49 -6.11
C VAL A 81 15.51 6.51 -4.58
N ARG A 82 14.81 5.53 -4.00
CA ARG A 82 14.70 5.32 -2.56
C ARG A 82 15.95 4.59 -2.06
N ASN A 83 16.58 5.13 -1.02
CA ASN A 83 17.68 4.49 -0.31
C ASN A 83 17.44 4.62 1.19
N ALA A 84 17.29 3.49 1.90
CA ALA A 84 16.95 3.46 3.33
C ALA A 84 15.76 4.38 3.71
N GLY A 85 14.67 4.32 2.93
CA GLY A 85 13.47 5.13 3.10
C GLY A 85 13.53 6.55 2.54
N VAL A 86 14.72 7.07 2.17
CA VAL A 86 14.87 8.43 1.64
C VAL A 86 14.89 8.43 0.11
N TRP A 87 13.95 9.15 -0.51
CA TRP A 87 13.95 9.39 -1.95
C TRP A 87 14.87 10.55 -2.34
N THR A 88 15.67 10.38 -3.40
CA THR A 88 16.50 11.44 -3.98
C THR A 88 16.44 11.43 -5.51
N GLU A 89 16.52 12.61 -6.15
CA GLU A 89 16.67 12.70 -7.61
C GLU A 89 18.07 12.18 -8.01
N GLN A 90 18.12 11.13 -8.83
CA GLN A 90 19.36 10.54 -9.34
C GLN A 90 19.70 11.06 -10.75
N ALA A 91 18.70 11.36 -11.58
CA ALA A 91 18.92 11.81 -12.95
C ALA A 91 17.73 12.60 -13.51
N LYS A 92 18.02 13.59 -14.36
CA LYS A 92 17.08 14.17 -15.32
C LYS A 92 17.34 13.57 -16.70
N LEU A 93 16.34 12.93 -17.28
CA LEU A 93 16.34 12.39 -18.64
C LEU A 93 15.80 13.45 -19.60
N VAL A 94 16.48 13.59 -20.74
CA VAL A 94 16.08 14.38 -21.91
C VAL A 94 16.54 13.61 -23.15
N ALA A 95 15.80 13.67 -24.26
CA ALA A 95 16.27 13.05 -25.51
C ALA A 95 17.37 13.90 -26.17
N ASN A 96 18.32 13.23 -26.82
CA ASN A 96 19.46 13.85 -27.49
C ASN A 96 19.09 14.72 -28.70
N ASP A 97 17.88 14.55 -29.24
CA ASP A 97 17.32 15.34 -30.34
C ASP A 97 16.02 16.08 -29.97
N SER A 98 15.64 16.14 -28.68
CA SER A 98 14.39 16.80 -28.26
C SER A 98 14.37 18.29 -28.53
N THR A 99 13.27 18.78 -29.08
CA THR A 99 12.92 20.20 -29.13
C THR A 99 11.86 20.56 -28.08
N ALA A 100 11.70 21.85 -27.77
CA ALA A 100 10.73 22.32 -26.77
C ALA A 100 9.24 22.19 -27.18
N ILE A 101 8.95 21.60 -28.35
CA ILE A 101 7.60 21.28 -28.83
C ILE A 101 7.37 19.77 -29.00
N ASP A 102 8.29 18.94 -28.50
CA ASP A 102 8.21 17.48 -28.61
C ASP A 102 7.40 16.86 -27.45
N GLN A 103 7.12 17.63 -26.39
CA GLN A 103 6.42 17.18 -25.18
C GLN A 103 7.06 15.93 -24.56
N PHE A 104 8.40 15.85 -24.59
CA PHE A 104 9.14 14.76 -23.98
C PHE A 104 8.83 14.69 -22.47
N GLY A 105 8.48 13.49 -21.98
CA GLY A 105 7.92 13.32 -20.64
C GLY A 105 6.39 13.33 -20.59
N SER A 106 5.71 13.24 -21.74
CA SER A 106 4.24 13.09 -21.82
C SER A 106 3.75 11.71 -21.36
N ALA A 107 4.58 10.69 -21.46
CA ALA A 107 4.32 9.35 -20.94
C ALA A 107 5.61 8.75 -20.34
N VAL A 108 5.49 7.86 -19.35
CA VAL A 108 6.63 7.19 -18.71
C VAL A 108 6.31 5.73 -18.35
N ALA A 109 7.29 4.84 -18.47
CA ALA A 109 7.23 3.46 -17.96
C ALA A 109 8.61 2.95 -17.53
N LEU A 110 8.65 1.94 -16.65
CA LEU A 110 9.86 1.31 -16.10
C LEU A 110 9.81 -0.22 -16.28
N SER A 111 10.97 -0.86 -16.47
CA SER A 111 11.17 -2.29 -16.24
C SER A 111 12.66 -2.59 -16.01
N GLY A 112 13.01 -2.97 -14.78
CA GLY A 112 14.38 -3.15 -14.30
C GLY A 112 15.26 -1.91 -14.49
N ASP A 113 16.40 -2.10 -15.15
CA ASP A 113 17.33 -1.02 -15.52
C ASP A 113 16.91 -0.26 -16.79
N MET A 114 15.65 -0.36 -17.23
CA MET A 114 15.13 0.35 -18.42
C MET A 114 14.00 1.33 -18.08
N ALA A 115 14.03 2.48 -18.73
CA ALA A 115 13.05 3.54 -18.66
C ALA A 115 12.60 3.90 -20.07
N LEU A 116 11.29 4.00 -20.28
CA LEU A 116 10.67 4.42 -21.53
C LEU A 116 9.99 5.77 -21.32
N VAL A 117 10.24 6.72 -22.22
CA VAL A 117 9.68 8.08 -22.13
C VAL A 117 9.02 8.46 -23.46
N GLY A 118 7.74 8.80 -23.41
CA GLY A 118 6.96 9.29 -24.53
C GLY A 118 7.24 10.76 -24.87
N ALA A 119 7.02 11.10 -26.13
CA ALA A 119 7.12 12.45 -26.68
C ALA A 119 6.16 12.56 -27.89
N LEU A 120 4.88 12.82 -27.61
CA LEU A 120 3.82 12.87 -28.64
C LEU A 120 3.94 14.05 -29.62
N GLY A 121 4.83 15.00 -29.33
CA GLY A 121 4.90 16.29 -30.00
C GLY A 121 5.39 16.26 -31.45
N LYS A 122 5.46 17.47 -32.02
CA LYS A 122 5.13 17.73 -33.43
C LYS A 122 5.79 16.79 -34.47
N GLY A 123 4.99 15.85 -34.97
CA GLY A 123 5.33 14.90 -36.03
C GLY A 123 4.36 13.72 -35.98
N PRO A 124 4.82 12.49 -36.21
CA PRO A 124 4.13 11.29 -35.70
C PRO A 124 4.20 11.18 -34.19
N GLY A 125 5.17 11.82 -33.54
CA GLY A 125 5.57 11.55 -32.16
C GLY A 125 6.69 10.50 -32.09
N ALA A 126 7.20 10.23 -30.88
CA ALA A 126 8.27 9.28 -30.62
C ALA A 126 8.20 8.71 -29.19
N ALA A 127 8.91 7.59 -28.96
CA ALA A 127 9.20 7.08 -27.62
C ALA A 127 10.70 6.78 -27.48
N TYR A 128 11.29 7.03 -26.32
CA TYR A 128 12.73 6.96 -26.10
C TYR A 128 13.08 5.95 -25.01
N VAL A 129 13.99 5.03 -25.33
CA VAL A 129 14.47 4.02 -24.37
C VAL A 129 15.77 4.51 -23.75
N PHE A 130 15.78 4.62 -22.42
CA PHE A 130 16.96 4.85 -21.59
C PHE A 130 17.30 3.58 -20.82
N VAL A 131 18.60 3.30 -20.70
CA VAL A 131 19.12 2.15 -19.95
C VAL A 131 20.09 2.65 -18.88
N ARG A 132 19.91 2.16 -17.66
CA ARG A 132 20.76 2.40 -16.49
C ARG A 132 21.94 1.42 -16.52
N ASN A 133 23.15 1.93 -16.40
CA ASN A 133 24.36 1.13 -16.29
C ASN A 133 25.23 1.69 -15.16
N ALA A 134 25.49 0.89 -14.12
CA ALA A 134 26.23 1.31 -12.93
C ALA A 134 25.72 2.64 -12.31
N GLY A 135 24.40 2.86 -12.34
CA GLY A 135 23.75 4.08 -11.84
C GLY A 135 23.72 5.26 -12.81
N VAL A 136 24.26 5.14 -14.02
CA VAL A 136 24.18 6.18 -15.07
C VAL A 136 23.10 5.81 -16.09
N TRP A 137 22.11 6.67 -16.28
CA TRP A 137 21.10 6.53 -17.33
C TRP A 137 21.63 7.06 -18.67
N THR A 138 21.39 6.32 -19.75
CA THR A 138 21.81 6.69 -21.11
C THR A 138 20.73 6.33 -22.12
N GLN A 139 20.43 7.22 -23.07
CA GLN A 139 19.50 6.94 -24.16
C GLN A 139 20.11 5.85 -25.07
N GLN A 140 19.43 4.72 -25.18
CA GLN A 140 19.81 3.59 -26.04
C GLN A 140 19.16 3.69 -27.42
N ALA A 141 17.89 4.11 -27.49
CA ALA A 141 17.12 4.11 -28.73
C ALA A 141 16.06 5.23 -28.78
N LYS A 142 15.64 5.55 -30.01
CA LYS A 142 14.43 6.29 -30.34
C LYS A 142 13.55 5.35 -31.16
N LEU A 143 12.31 5.17 -30.73
CA LEU A 143 11.27 4.36 -31.37
C LEU A 143 10.32 5.30 -32.10
N VAL A 144 9.92 4.90 -33.31
CA VAL A 144 8.94 5.58 -34.18
C VAL A 144 8.18 4.51 -34.96
N ALA A 145 6.90 4.75 -35.26
CA ALA A 145 6.12 3.88 -36.14
C ALA A 145 6.74 3.79 -37.55
N SER A 146 6.71 2.61 -38.16
CA SER A 146 7.19 2.36 -39.53
C SER A 146 6.46 3.15 -40.61
N ASP A 147 5.23 3.51 -40.31
CA ASP A 147 4.20 4.08 -41.19
C ASP A 147 3.69 5.44 -40.65
N GLY A 148 4.28 5.94 -39.57
CA GLY A 148 3.78 7.09 -38.81
C GLY A 148 3.70 8.40 -39.61
N THR A 149 2.53 9.04 -39.59
CA THR A 149 2.21 10.29 -40.29
C THR A 149 2.18 11.50 -39.33
N THR A 150 1.74 12.69 -39.74
CA THR A 150 1.66 13.85 -38.83
C THR A 150 0.25 14.01 -38.30
N GLY A 151 0.03 13.54 -37.06
CA GLY A 151 -1.29 13.48 -36.43
C GLY A 151 -1.48 12.21 -35.59
N ASP A 152 -0.63 11.20 -35.77
CA ASP A 152 -0.80 9.87 -35.16
C ASP A 152 -0.69 9.83 -33.62
N CYS A 153 -0.07 10.85 -33.00
CA CYS A 153 0.17 10.93 -31.55
C CYS A 153 0.97 9.76 -30.94
N PHE A 154 1.86 9.13 -31.71
CA PHE A 154 2.73 8.04 -31.24
C PHE A 154 3.56 8.46 -30.01
N GLY A 155 3.41 7.74 -28.91
CA GLY A 155 4.10 8.07 -27.65
C GLY A 155 3.31 9.00 -26.72
N ASN A 156 2.02 9.20 -26.99
CA ASN A 156 1.08 9.83 -26.06
C ASN A 156 0.89 9.00 -24.77
N TYR A 157 0.80 7.66 -24.87
CA TYR A 157 1.01 6.73 -23.77
C TYR A 157 2.02 5.64 -24.15
N VAL A 158 2.68 5.05 -23.14
CA VAL A 158 3.69 4.00 -23.31
C VAL A 158 3.62 2.98 -22.18
N ALA A 159 3.90 1.71 -22.49
CA ALA A 159 4.07 0.64 -21.52
C ALA A 159 5.31 -0.21 -21.85
N LEU A 160 5.95 -0.78 -20.83
CA LEU A 160 7.21 -1.51 -20.92
C LEU A 160 7.13 -2.74 -20.00
N SER A 161 7.51 -3.91 -20.50
CA SER A 161 7.52 -5.15 -19.73
C SER A 161 8.68 -6.03 -20.23
N GLY A 162 9.77 -6.07 -19.48
CA GLY A 162 10.99 -6.76 -19.88
C GLY A 162 11.56 -6.22 -21.20
N ASP A 163 11.76 -7.09 -22.20
CA ASP A 163 12.29 -6.76 -23.52
C ASP A 163 11.25 -6.16 -24.49
N THR A 164 10.01 -5.99 -24.04
CA THR A 164 8.85 -5.68 -24.88
C THR A 164 8.26 -4.32 -24.50
N VAL A 165 7.97 -3.51 -25.51
CA VAL A 165 7.44 -2.15 -25.42
C VAL A 165 6.15 -2.04 -26.22
N LEU A 166 5.16 -1.36 -25.67
CA LEU A 166 3.90 -1.01 -26.31
C LEU A 166 3.75 0.52 -26.30
N VAL A 167 3.40 1.11 -27.44
CA VAL A 167 3.27 2.56 -27.61
C VAL A 167 1.90 2.89 -28.22
N GLY A 168 1.15 3.77 -27.57
CA GLY A 168 -0.13 4.29 -28.05
C GLY A 168 0.03 5.32 -29.17
N ALA A 169 -0.92 5.35 -30.11
CA ALA A 169 -1.00 6.25 -31.25
C ALA A 169 -2.48 6.47 -31.64
N TYR A 170 -3.24 7.16 -30.79
CA TYR A 170 -4.70 7.32 -30.94
C TYR A 170 -5.16 8.08 -32.19
N GLY A 171 -4.28 8.88 -32.79
CA GLY A 171 -4.58 9.69 -33.99
C GLY A 171 -4.31 8.99 -35.32
N ASP A 172 -3.74 7.78 -35.28
CA ASP A 172 -3.53 6.92 -36.45
C ASP A 172 -4.89 6.62 -37.12
N ASP A 173 -4.93 6.49 -38.44
CA ASP A 173 -6.19 6.41 -39.20
C ASP A 173 -6.48 5.08 -39.94
N PRO A 174 -6.08 3.89 -39.43
CA PRO A 174 -6.09 2.64 -40.20
C PRO A 174 -7.47 2.18 -40.65
N LYS A 175 -8.55 2.69 -40.05
CA LYS A 175 -9.96 2.40 -40.38
C LYS A 175 -10.84 3.65 -40.48
N GLY A 176 -10.28 4.85 -40.36
CA GLY A 176 -11.00 6.12 -40.26
C GLY A 176 -10.23 7.13 -39.41
N GLU A 177 -10.57 8.42 -39.52
CA GLU A 177 -9.95 9.51 -38.76
C GLU A 177 -9.93 9.20 -37.25
N SER A 178 -8.73 9.19 -36.64
CA SER A 178 -8.50 8.82 -35.24
C SER A 178 -9.16 7.49 -34.80
N SER A 179 -9.13 6.49 -35.68
CA SER A 179 -9.50 5.11 -35.33
C SER A 179 -8.45 4.43 -34.46
N GLY A 180 -7.21 4.90 -34.53
CA GLY A 180 -6.14 4.62 -33.57
C GLY A 180 -5.36 3.33 -33.83
N ALA A 181 -4.16 3.27 -33.27
CA ALA A 181 -3.29 2.10 -33.27
C ALA A 181 -2.43 2.02 -32.00
N ALA A 182 -1.90 0.83 -31.73
CA ALA A 182 -0.86 0.63 -30.73
C ALA A 182 0.28 -0.20 -31.31
N TYR A 183 1.53 0.18 -31.05
CA TYR A 183 2.71 -0.37 -31.71
C TYR A 183 3.56 -1.18 -30.73
N VAL A 184 3.87 -2.42 -31.09
CA VAL A 184 4.75 -3.28 -30.27
C VAL A 184 6.18 -3.25 -30.81
N PHE A 185 7.14 -2.95 -29.95
CA PHE A 185 8.57 -3.08 -30.20
C PHE A 185 9.16 -4.14 -29.28
N VAL A 186 10.12 -4.92 -29.79
CA VAL A 186 10.85 -5.92 -29.00
C VAL A 186 12.35 -5.68 -29.16
N GLN A 187 13.10 -5.82 -28.06
CA GLN A 187 14.55 -5.75 -28.04
C GLN A 187 15.18 -7.12 -28.34
N ASN A 188 16.15 -7.16 -29.24
CA ASN A 188 17.01 -8.33 -29.43
C ASN A 188 18.47 -7.89 -29.51
N GLY A 189 19.30 -8.34 -28.56
CA GLY A 189 20.72 -7.98 -28.50
C GLY A 189 21.00 -6.48 -28.35
N GLY A 190 20.08 -5.73 -27.73
CA GLY A 190 20.14 -4.27 -27.61
C GLY A 190 19.62 -3.48 -28.82
N VAL A 191 19.15 -4.15 -29.88
CA VAL A 191 18.47 -3.52 -31.02
C VAL A 191 16.96 -3.64 -30.84
N TRP A 192 16.25 -2.52 -30.92
CA TRP A 192 14.79 -2.50 -30.89
C TRP A 192 14.22 -2.60 -32.31
N THR A 193 13.18 -3.42 -32.48
CA THR A 193 12.47 -3.59 -33.76
C THR A 193 10.96 -3.62 -33.54
N GLN A 194 10.20 -2.94 -34.40
CA GLN A 194 8.74 -3.04 -34.43
C GLN A 194 8.33 -4.47 -34.80
N GLN A 195 7.63 -5.15 -33.88
CA GLN A 195 7.11 -6.51 -34.05
C GLN A 195 5.70 -6.52 -34.63
N ALA A 196 4.86 -5.54 -34.25
CA ALA A 196 3.47 -5.46 -34.70
C ALA A 196 2.93 -4.01 -34.67
N LYS A 197 1.91 -3.76 -35.48
CA LYS A 197 0.91 -2.69 -35.29
C LYS A 197 -0.39 -3.39 -34.90
N LEU A 198 -0.98 -3.00 -33.78
CA LEU A 198 -2.25 -3.47 -33.24
C LEU A 198 -3.32 -2.45 -33.60
N VAL A 199 -4.50 -2.94 -33.97
CA VAL A 199 -5.70 -2.16 -34.31
C VAL A 199 -6.89 -3.01 -33.88
N ALA A 200 -7.90 -2.42 -33.24
CA ALA A 200 -9.15 -3.11 -32.90
C ALA A 200 -9.77 -3.83 -34.12
N SER A 201 -10.32 -5.03 -33.95
CA SER A 201 -10.81 -5.86 -35.05
C SER A 201 -12.06 -5.29 -35.75
N ASP A 202 -12.84 -4.50 -35.03
CA ASP A 202 -14.06 -3.78 -35.38
C ASP A 202 -13.87 -2.26 -35.55
N GLY A 203 -12.90 -1.67 -34.84
CA GLY A 203 -12.74 -0.21 -34.64
C GLY A 203 -13.03 0.76 -35.80
N ALA A 204 -13.56 1.92 -35.46
CA ALA A 204 -14.16 2.92 -36.33
C ALA A 204 -13.58 4.35 -36.11
N MET A 205 -14.16 5.32 -36.80
CA MET A 205 -13.73 6.73 -36.79
C MET A 205 -14.00 7.38 -35.41
N GLN A 206 -12.98 7.98 -34.81
CA GLN A 206 -12.98 8.56 -33.45
C GLN A 206 -13.15 7.57 -32.29
N ASP A 207 -12.74 6.30 -32.45
CA ASP A 207 -12.63 5.35 -31.33
C ASP A 207 -11.45 5.67 -30.40
N TYR A 208 -10.39 6.29 -30.95
CA TYR A 208 -9.13 6.62 -30.27
C TYR A 208 -8.41 5.39 -29.68
N PHE A 209 -8.37 4.28 -30.42
CA PHE A 209 -7.66 3.07 -29.99
C PHE A 209 -6.16 3.35 -29.76
N GLY A 210 -5.65 2.98 -28.59
CA GLY A 210 -4.27 3.31 -28.21
C GLY A 210 -4.11 4.74 -27.70
N ASP A 211 -5.17 5.36 -27.20
CA ASP A 211 -5.06 6.49 -26.27
C ASP A 211 -4.35 6.00 -25.00
N SER A 212 -4.88 5.00 -24.30
CA SER A 212 -4.20 4.35 -23.16
C SER A 212 -3.67 2.94 -23.49
N VAL A 213 -2.54 2.55 -22.87
CA VAL A 213 -1.91 1.24 -23.07
C VAL A 213 -1.30 0.66 -21.79
N ALA A 214 -1.45 -0.64 -21.57
CA ALA A 214 -0.79 -1.42 -20.51
C ALA A 214 -0.26 -2.76 -21.03
N LEU A 215 0.80 -3.28 -20.40
CA LEU A 215 1.53 -4.47 -20.86
C LEU A 215 2.02 -5.32 -19.69
N SER A 216 1.72 -6.62 -19.72
CA SER A 216 2.14 -7.61 -18.71
C SER A 216 2.64 -8.86 -19.43
N GLY A 217 3.96 -8.91 -19.68
CA GLY A 217 4.63 -9.97 -20.42
C GLY A 217 4.08 -10.14 -21.85
N ASP A 218 3.42 -11.27 -22.11
CA ASP A 218 2.82 -11.60 -23.41
C ASP A 218 1.36 -11.13 -23.57
N THR A 219 0.80 -10.37 -22.60
CA THR A 219 -0.55 -9.79 -22.68
C THR A 219 -0.48 -8.27 -22.72
N ALA A 220 -1.18 -7.66 -23.66
CA ALA A 220 -1.33 -6.22 -23.82
C ALA A 220 -2.82 -5.83 -23.68
N LEU A 221 -3.06 -4.67 -23.08
CA LEU A 221 -4.38 -4.06 -22.91
C LEU A 221 -4.34 -2.65 -23.49
N VAL A 222 -5.33 -2.32 -24.33
CA VAL A 222 -5.34 -1.06 -25.11
C VAL A 222 -6.72 -0.41 -24.98
N GLY A 223 -6.79 0.83 -24.51
CA GLY A 223 -8.02 1.60 -24.42
C GLY A 223 -8.45 2.22 -25.74
N ALA A 224 -9.75 2.48 -25.87
CA ALA A 224 -10.39 3.17 -26.99
C ALA A 224 -11.62 3.93 -26.46
N LEU A 225 -11.38 5.07 -25.80
CA LEU A 225 -12.40 5.77 -24.99
C LEU A 225 -13.54 6.40 -25.82
N GLY A 226 -13.38 6.53 -27.14
CA GLY A 226 -14.40 7.09 -28.03
C GLY A 226 -15.41 6.08 -28.57
N ASP A 227 -15.07 4.79 -28.53
CA ASP A 227 -15.83 3.65 -29.05
C ASP A 227 -17.32 3.71 -28.62
N ASP A 228 -18.24 3.63 -29.59
CA ASP A 228 -19.66 3.98 -29.39
C ASP A 228 -20.64 2.79 -29.33
N ASP A 229 -20.15 1.56 -29.17
CA ASP A 229 -20.92 0.30 -29.16
C ASP A 229 -22.05 0.27 -28.10
N LYS A 230 -21.89 1.00 -26.98
CA LYS A 230 -22.92 1.15 -25.93
C LYS A 230 -23.60 2.53 -25.92
N GLY A 231 -23.07 3.48 -26.67
CA GLY A 231 -23.49 4.88 -26.73
C GLY A 231 -22.31 5.80 -27.07
N SER A 232 -22.53 7.02 -27.56
CA SER A 232 -21.41 7.90 -27.96
C SER A 232 -20.44 8.16 -26.81
N TYR A 233 -19.14 7.92 -27.03
CA TYR A 233 -18.10 7.96 -25.99
C TYR A 233 -18.39 7.02 -24.80
N SER A 234 -18.97 5.84 -25.07
CA SER A 234 -19.10 4.78 -24.06
C SER A 234 -17.74 4.20 -23.71
N GLY A 235 -16.88 4.03 -24.72
CA GLY A 235 -15.54 3.52 -24.60
C GLY A 235 -15.44 2.00 -24.54
N SER A 236 -14.29 1.50 -24.96
CA SER A 236 -13.92 0.08 -24.97
C SER A 236 -12.46 -0.12 -24.57
N ALA A 237 -12.10 -1.34 -24.18
CA ALA A 237 -10.71 -1.74 -24.01
C ALA A 237 -10.46 -3.12 -24.62
N TYR A 238 -9.32 -3.32 -25.27
CA TYR A 238 -9.03 -4.49 -26.08
C TYR A 238 -7.82 -5.25 -25.55
N VAL A 239 -7.95 -6.56 -25.37
CA VAL A 239 -6.86 -7.44 -24.94
C VAL A 239 -6.22 -8.11 -26.15
N PHE A 240 -4.91 -7.93 -26.31
CA PHE A 240 -4.09 -8.64 -27.28
C PHE A 240 -3.13 -9.59 -26.55
N THR A 241 -2.84 -10.74 -27.16
CA THR A 241 -1.90 -11.72 -26.62
C THR A 241 -0.88 -12.15 -27.65
N ARG A 242 0.36 -12.38 -27.20
CA ARG A 242 1.48 -12.83 -28.02
C ARG A 242 1.64 -14.34 -27.97
N SER A 243 1.77 -14.97 -29.13
CA SER A 243 2.18 -16.37 -29.25
C SER A 243 3.09 -16.57 -30.45
N GLY A 244 4.26 -17.18 -30.24
CA GLY A 244 5.26 -17.38 -31.31
C GLY A 244 5.78 -16.07 -31.95
N GLY A 245 5.65 -14.93 -31.27
CA GLY A 245 5.99 -13.61 -31.80
C GLY A 245 4.87 -12.93 -32.61
N VAL A 246 3.72 -13.58 -32.78
CA VAL A 246 2.51 -13.00 -33.40
C VAL A 246 1.60 -12.48 -32.30
N TRP A 247 1.06 -11.26 -32.46
CA TRP A 247 0.02 -10.72 -31.60
C TRP A 247 -1.37 -10.97 -32.21
N THR A 248 -2.32 -11.37 -31.38
CA THR A 248 -3.72 -11.57 -31.75
C THR A 248 -4.65 -10.96 -30.71
N GLU A 249 -5.69 -10.25 -31.18
CA GLU A 249 -6.80 -9.83 -30.33
C GLU A 249 -7.47 -11.07 -29.71
N GLN A 250 -7.66 -11.03 -28.40
CA GLN A 250 -8.27 -12.10 -27.60
C GLN A 250 -9.71 -11.74 -27.20
N ALA A 251 -9.95 -10.48 -26.84
CA ALA A 251 -11.25 -9.98 -26.39
C ALA A 251 -11.37 -8.46 -26.53
N LYS A 252 -12.57 -7.98 -26.85
CA LYS A 252 -13.06 -6.63 -26.53
C LYS A 252 -13.70 -6.68 -25.14
N LEU A 253 -13.38 -5.71 -24.29
CA LEU A 253 -13.94 -5.50 -22.96
C LEU A 253 -14.86 -4.28 -23.01
N LEU A 254 -16.03 -4.43 -22.41
CA LEU A 254 -17.06 -3.40 -22.27
C LEU A 254 -17.55 -3.47 -20.82
N ALA A 255 -17.81 -2.33 -20.18
CA ALA A 255 -18.59 -2.31 -18.95
C ALA A 255 -19.99 -2.91 -19.22
N ASN A 256 -20.45 -3.81 -18.35
CA ASN A 256 -21.78 -4.43 -18.45
C ASN A 256 -22.89 -3.37 -18.52
N ASP A 257 -22.79 -2.43 -17.59
CA ASP A 257 -23.64 -1.27 -17.32
C ASP A 257 -23.30 -0.03 -18.16
N GLY A 258 -22.14 -0.02 -18.83
CA GLY A 258 -21.62 1.13 -19.56
C GLY A 258 -22.62 1.78 -20.52
N ALA A 259 -22.71 3.11 -20.42
CA ALA A 259 -23.62 4.02 -21.08
C ALA A 259 -22.86 5.04 -21.96
N ALA A 260 -23.51 6.12 -22.38
CA ALA A 260 -22.88 7.16 -23.20
C ALA A 260 -22.12 8.18 -22.34
N THR A 261 -20.97 8.63 -22.83
CA THR A 261 -20.02 9.56 -22.18
C THR A 261 -19.25 9.04 -20.95
N ASP A 262 -19.40 7.78 -20.54
CA ASP A 262 -18.61 7.12 -19.48
C ASP A 262 -17.09 7.14 -19.72
N ALA A 263 -16.66 7.18 -21.00
CA ALA A 263 -15.26 7.15 -21.44
C ALA A 263 -14.46 5.92 -20.94
N PHE A 264 -15.06 4.73 -20.96
CA PHE A 264 -14.42 3.47 -20.56
C PHE A 264 -13.16 3.19 -21.40
N GLY A 265 -12.02 2.98 -20.76
CA GLY A 265 -10.74 2.80 -21.45
C GLY A 265 -9.91 4.08 -21.61
N ASP A 266 -10.34 5.21 -21.05
CA ASP A 266 -9.50 6.40 -20.87
C ASP A 266 -8.20 6.08 -20.11
N SER A 267 -8.26 5.23 -19.09
CA SER A 267 -7.08 4.69 -18.41
C SER A 267 -7.15 3.17 -18.27
N VAL A 268 -6.01 2.49 -18.41
CA VAL A 268 -5.91 1.03 -18.31
C VAL A 268 -4.66 0.58 -17.56
N ALA A 269 -4.78 -0.48 -16.75
CA ALA A 269 -3.68 -1.13 -16.07
C ALA A 269 -3.86 -2.67 -16.06
N LEU A 270 -2.75 -3.42 -16.00
CA LEU A 270 -2.74 -4.87 -16.21
C LEU A 270 -1.69 -5.55 -15.31
N SER A 271 -2.14 -6.46 -14.44
CA SER A 271 -1.29 -7.29 -13.59
C SER A 271 -1.58 -8.78 -13.85
N GLY A 272 -0.79 -9.40 -14.72
CA GLY A 272 -0.97 -10.79 -15.14
C GLY A 272 -2.33 -11.02 -15.79
N ASP A 273 -3.21 -11.77 -15.10
CA ASP A 273 -4.56 -12.14 -15.53
C ASP A 273 -5.66 -11.20 -15.02
N THR A 274 -5.31 -10.10 -14.32
CA THR A 274 -6.25 -9.07 -13.87
C THR A 274 -6.01 -7.75 -14.60
N ALA A 275 -7.08 -7.22 -15.22
CA ALA A 275 -7.12 -5.92 -15.87
C ALA A 275 -7.99 -4.95 -15.06
N LEU A 276 -7.58 -3.69 -15.01
CA LEU A 276 -8.30 -2.57 -14.40
C LEU A 276 -8.48 -1.48 -15.47
N VAL A 277 -9.72 -1.02 -15.65
CA VAL A 277 -10.08 -0.06 -16.71
C VAL A 277 -10.88 1.09 -16.12
N GLY A 278 -10.41 2.33 -16.28
CA GLY A 278 -11.09 3.54 -15.84
C GLY A 278 -12.21 3.97 -16.78
N ALA A 279 -13.22 4.66 -16.23
CA ALA A 279 -14.34 5.28 -16.92
C ALA A 279 -14.78 6.52 -16.14
N TYR A 280 -14.08 7.65 -16.32
CA TYR A 280 -14.23 8.82 -15.46
C TYR A 280 -15.55 9.59 -15.65
N GLY A 281 -16.29 9.34 -16.72
CA GLY A 281 -17.59 9.97 -17.01
C GLY A 281 -18.79 9.28 -16.34
N ASP A 282 -18.59 8.11 -15.72
CA ASP A 282 -19.64 7.30 -15.09
C ASP A 282 -20.45 8.11 -14.06
N ASP A 283 -21.79 8.09 -14.17
CA ASP A 283 -22.68 8.97 -13.42
C ASP A 283 -23.45 8.33 -12.24
N ASP A 284 -23.10 7.10 -11.84
CA ASP A 284 -23.75 6.35 -10.74
C ASP A 284 -23.79 7.10 -9.40
N LYS A 285 -22.79 7.94 -9.12
CA LYS A 285 -22.73 8.80 -7.92
C LYS A 285 -23.06 10.27 -8.21
N GLY A 286 -23.25 10.63 -9.47
CA GLY A 286 -23.45 11.98 -9.98
C GLY A 286 -22.66 12.22 -11.27
N MET A 287 -23.05 13.23 -12.06
CA MET A 287 -22.41 13.58 -13.33
C MET A 287 -20.87 13.63 -13.22
N ASP A 288 -20.17 12.90 -14.08
CA ASP A 288 -18.69 12.82 -14.11
C ASP A 288 -18.07 12.39 -12.75
N SER A 289 -18.77 11.54 -11.98
CA SER A 289 -18.26 11.00 -10.71
C SER A 289 -17.16 9.96 -10.93
N GLY A 290 -17.34 9.12 -11.94
CA GLY A 290 -16.35 8.17 -12.43
C GLY A 290 -16.35 6.81 -11.73
N ALA A 291 -15.91 5.80 -12.48
CA ALA A 291 -15.80 4.41 -12.05
C ALA A 291 -14.49 3.76 -12.55
N ALA A 292 -14.13 2.63 -11.95
CA ALA A 292 -13.09 1.76 -12.48
C ALA A 292 -13.54 0.30 -12.43
N TYR A 293 -13.22 -0.47 -13.47
CA TYR A 293 -13.79 -1.79 -13.70
C TYR A 293 -12.71 -2.86 -13.69
N VAL A 294 -12.91 -3.91 -12.88
CA VAL A 294 -11.97 -5.04 -12.79
C VAL A 294 -12.45 -6.18 -13.68
N PHE A 295 -11.60 -6.60 -14.61
CA PHE A 295 -11.80 -7.80 -15.43
C PHE A 295 -10.75 -8.85 -15.08
N VAL A 296 -11.16 -10.11 -14.95
CA VAL A 296 -10.25 -11.23 -14.70
C VAL A 296 -10.34 -12.24 -15.83
N ARG A 297 -9.17 -12.74 -16.24
CA ARG A 297 -9.03 -13.81 -17.22
C ARG A 297 -9.23 -15.17 -16.58
N ASN A 298 -10.03 -16.02 -17.22
CA ASN A 298 -10.11 -17.44 -16.94
C ASN A 298 -9.82 -18.22 -18.24
N GLY A 299 -8.57 -18.64 -18.40
CA GLY A 299 -8.08 -19.29 -19.62
C GLY A 299 -8.11 -18.36 -20.84
N ALA A 300 -9.10 -18.55 -21.72
CA ALA A 300 -9.29 -17.72 -22.92
C ALA A 300 -10.32 -16.60 -22.74
N THR A 301 -11.12 -16.61 -21.68
CA THR A 301 -12.23 -15.67 -21.49
C THR A 301 -11.86 -14.59 -20.48
N TRP A 302 -12.20 -13.33 -20.76
CA TRP A 302 -12.19 -12.25 -19.78
C TRP A 302 -13.61 -11.98 -19.29
N ALA A 303 -13.79 -11.64 -18.01
CA ALA A 303 -15.08 -11.31 -17.42
C ALA A 303 -14.95 -10.20 -16.38
N GLN A 304 -15.89 -9.24 -16.37
CA GLN A 304 -15.99 -8.22 -15.33
C GLN A 304 -16.29 -8.90 -13.98
N GLN A 305 -15.37 -8.76 -13.03
CA GLN A 305 -15.51 -9.26 -11.66
C GLN A 305 -16.17 -8.22 -10.74
N GLY A 306 -15.95 -6.92 -11.01
CA GLY A 306 -16.49 -5.84 -10.19
C GLY A 306 -16.42 -4.47 -10.86
N LYS A 307 -17.19 -3.54 -10.30
CA LYS A 307 -17.10 -2.09 -10.51
C LYS A 307 -16.63 -1.49 -9.18
N LEU A 308 -15.64 -0.61 -9.25
CA LEU A 308 -15.10 0.17 -8.16
C LEU A 308 -15.69 1.59 -8.29
N LEU A 309 -16.13 2.14 -7.16
CA LEU A 309 -16.62 3.50 -7.00
C LEU A 309 -16.05 3.99 -5.67
N ALA A 310 -15.58 5.24 -5.60
CA ALA A 310 -15.24 5.87 -4.32
C ALA A 310 -16.46 5.87 -3.38
N GLN A 311 -16.26 5.54 -2.10
CA GLN A 311 -17.34 5.47 -1.12
C GLN A 311 -18.07 6.81 -0.96
N ASP A 312 -17.31 7.89 -0.87
CA ASP A 312 -17.71 9.29 -0.75
C ASP A 312 -17.93 10.00 -2.10
N GLY A 313 -17.38 9.45 -3.19
CA GLY A 313 -17.35 10.05 -4.53
C GLY A 313 -18.63 10.74 -4.97
N ALA A 314 -18.45 11.91 -5.58
CA ALA A 314 -19.43 12.94 -5.91
C ALA A 314 -19.32 13.40 -7.38
N ALA A 315 -20.21 14.30 -7.80
CA ALA A 315 -20.28 14.77 -9.18
C ALA A 315 -19.08 15.66 -9.55
N GLY A 316 -18.30 15.25 -10.54
CA GLY A 316 -17.14 15.97 -11.07
C GLY A 316 -15.78 15.52 -10.55
N ASP A 317 -15.71 14.53 -9.65
CA ASP A 317 -14.45 14.04 -9.06
C ASP A 317 -13.54 13.32 -10.09
N GLN A 318 -14.15 12.75 -11.14
CA GLN A 318 -13.50 11.99 -12.22
C GLN A 318 -12.66 10.81 -11.72
N PHE A 319 -13.24 10.00 -10.83
CA PHE A 319 -12.66 8.74 -10.37
C PHE A 319 -12.44 7.78 -11.55
N GLY A 320 -11.22 7.26 -11.69
CA GLY A 320 -10.86 6.39 -12.84
C GLY A 320 -10.19 7.12 -13.99
N ALA A 321 -9.97 8.44 -13.92
CA ALA A 321 -9.11 9.15 -14.88
C ALA A 321 -7.62 8.68 -14.83
N ALA A 322 -7.22 7.99 -13.76
CA ALA A 322 -5.96 7.26 -13.70
C ALA A 322 -6.13 5.96 -12.89
N VAL A 323 -5.59 4.84 -13.38
CA VAL A 323 -5.61 3.55 -12.68
C VAL A 323 -4.25 2.87 -12.64
N ALA A 324 -3.96 2.16 -11.56
CA ALA A 324 -2.84 1.23 -11.43
C ALA A 324 -3.26 -0.02 -10.66
N ILE A 325 -2.66 -1.17 -10.97
CA ILE A 325 -2.92 -2.45 -10.28
C ILE A 325 -1.65 -3.28 -10.14
N ALA A 326 -1.41 -3.80 -8.93
CA ALA A 326 -0.28 -4.65 -8.60
C ALA A 326 -0.78 -5.84 -7.76
N GLY A 327 -0.89 -7.01 -8.40
CA GLY A 327 -1.48 -8.19 -7.77
C GLY A 327 -2.94 -7.94 -7.37
N GLU A 328 -3.22 -8.03 -6.07
CA GLU A 328 -4.56 -7.88 -5.48
C GLU A 328 -4.82 -6.48 -4.89
N THR A 329 -3.95 -5.50 -5.18
CA THR A 329 -4.10 -4.08 -4.82
C THR A 329 -4.29 -3.23 -6.08
N ALA A 330 -5.34 -2.43 -6.09
CA ALA A 330 -5.67 -1.43 -7.11
C ALA A 330 -5.60 -0.02 -6.51
N LEU A 331 -5.22 0.95 -7.32
CA LEU A 331 -5.11 2.37 -6.98
C LEU A 331 -5.79 3.18 -8.08
N VAL A 332 -6.74 4.03 -7.70
CA VAL A 332 -7.57 4.79 -8.63
C VAL A 332 -7.52 6.28 -8.28
N GLY A 333 -7.17 7.13 -9.24
CA GLY A 333 -7.15 8.59 -9.08
C GLY A 333 -8.52 9.22 -9.37
N ALA A 334 -8.85 10.26 -8.60
CA ALA A 334 -9.96 11.18 -8.84
C ALA A 334 -9.41 12.61 -8.67
N TYR A 335 -8.85 13.16 -9.74
CA TYR A 335 -7.93 14.31 -9.66
C TYR A 335 -8.63 15.67 -9.53
N LEU A 336 -9.95 15.71 -9.69
CA LEU A 336 -10.80 16.88 -9.49
C LEU A 336 -11.56 16.87 -8.15
N ASP A 337 -11.46 15.78 -7.38
CA ASP A 337 -11.99 15.67 -6.02
C ASP A 337 -11.62 16.91 -5.21
N SER A 338 -12.64 17.51 -4.60
CA SER A 338 -12.57 18.81 -3.94
C SER A 338 -12.74 18.74 -2.41
N ASP A 339 -12.74 17.55 -1.81
CA ASP A 339 -12.88 17.33 -0.35
C ASP A 339 -11.79 18.02 0.50
N GLN A 340 -10.61 18.28 -0.07
CA GLN A 340 -9.51 18.98 0.59
C GLN A 340 -9.28 20.39 0.02
N GLY A 341 -10.31 20.95 -0.64
CA GLY A 341 -10.28 22.20 -1.39
C GLY A 341 -10.40 21.95 -2.89
N ALA A 342 -10.86 22.95 -3.64
CA ALA A 342 -11.19 22.81 -5.06
C ALA A 342 -10.04 22.24 -5.90
N GLU A 343 -10.31 21.19 -6.67
CA GLU A 343 -9.32 20.47 -7.50
C GLU A 343 -8.06 20.03 -6.72
N ALA A 344 -8.22 19.64 -5.45
CA ALA A 344 -7.11 19.09 -4.67
C ALA A 344 -6.67 17.71 -5.20
N GLY A 345 -7.66 16.87 -5.54
CA GLY A 345 -7.48 15.51 -6.00
C GLY A 345 -7.22 14.50 -4.89
N SER A 346 -7.65 13.27 -5.12
CA SER A 346 -7.48 12.13 -4.21
C SER A 346 -7.12 10.86 -4.99
N ALA A 347 -6.50 9.89 -4.34
CA ALA A 347 -6.46 8.51 -4.83
C ALA A 347 -7.08 7.54 -3.84
N TYR A 348 -7.67 6.46 -4.35
CA TYR A 348 -8.39 5.46 -3.58
C TYR A 348 -7.72 4.10 -3.74
N VAL A 349 -7.46 3.44 -2.62
CA VAL A 349 -6.83 2.12 -2.54
C VAL A 349 -7.91 1.07 -2.39
N PHE A 350 -7.99 0.15 -3.34
CA PHE A 350 -8.86 -1.02 -3.26
C PHE A 350 -8.03 -2.28 -3.12
N VAL A 351 -8.38 -3.14 -2.17
CA VAL A 351 -7.75 -4.46 -1.98
C VAL A 351 -8.79 -5.54 -2.18
N ARG A 352 -8.38 -6.65 -2.79
CA ARG A 352 -9.26 -7.79 -3.05
C ARG A 352 -9.25 -8.78 -1.88
N SER A 353 -10.30 -8.76 -1.07
CA SER A 353 -10.49 -9.68 0.06
C SER A 353 -11.73 -10.55 -0.13
N GLY A 354 -11.63 -11.85 0.17
CA GLY A 354 -12.72 -12.83 0.00
C GLY A 354 -13.25 -12.98 -1.44
N GLY A 355 -12.53 -12.48 -2.45
CA GLY A 355 -12.97 -12.44 -3.85
C GLY A 355 -13.82 -11.20 -4.23
N ALA A 356 -14.10 -10.30 -3.28
CA ALA A 356 -14.63 -8.96 -3.54
C ALA A 356 -13.49 -7.93 -3.54
N TRP A 357 -13.71 -6.77 -4.13
CA TRP A 357 -12.82 -5.60 -3.98
C TRP A 357 -13.43 -4.65 -2.95
N VAL A 358 -12.61 -4.15 -2.03
CA VAL A 358 -13.02 -3.29 -0.91
C VAL A 358 -12.12 -2.06 -0.90
N GLU A 359 -12.70 -0.88 -0.72
CA GLU A 359 -11.95 0.36 -0.49
C GLU A 359 -11.34 0.32 0.92
N GLU A 360 -10.02 0.44 1.03
CA GLU A 360 -9.32 0.42 2.32
C GLU A 360 -8.79 1.80 2.74
N ALA A 361 -8.46 2.69 1.78
CA ALA A 361 -7.98 4.03 2.09
C ALA A 361 -8.23 5.06 0.99
N LYS A 362 -8.60 6.29 1.40
CA LYS A 362 -8.46 7.53 0.63
C LYS A 362 -7.09 8.15 0.92
N LEU A 363 -6.39 8.57 -0.12
CA LEU A 363 -5.05 9.17 -0.09
C LEU A 363 -5.15 10.63 -0.52
N VAL A 364 -4.86 11.54 0.41
CA VAL A 364 -4.87 13.00 0.20
C VAL A 364 -3.57 13.64 0.67
N VAL A 365 -3.28 14.85 0.19
CA VAL A 365 -2.17 15.69 0.67
C VAL A 365 -2.70 16.96 1.32
N GLN A 366 -2.16 17.30 2.50
CA GLN A 366 -2.64 18.45 3.26
C GLN A 366 -2.23 19.77 2.60
N GLY A 367 -3.23 20.59 2.25
CA GLY A 367 -3.04 21.92 1.64
C GLY A 367 -2.95 21.94 0.11
N GLY A 368 -3.12 20.81 -0.58
CA GLY A 368 -2.92 20.70 -2.03
C GLY A 368 -4.06 21.23 -2.92
N ALA A 369 -4.81 22.24 -2.48
CA ALA A 369 -5.97 22.76 -3.23
C ALA A 369 -5.54 23.36 -4.59
N GLY A 370 -5.93 22.70 -5.68
CA GLY A 370 -5.53 23.03 -7.05
C GLY A 370 -4.26 22.33 -7.54
N ASP A 371 -3.64 21.45 -6.74
CA ASP A 371 -2.45 20.67 -7.15
C ASP A 371 -2.80 19.53 -8.12
N GLN A 372 -4.07 19.10 -8.15
CA GLN A 372 -4.61 18.01 -8.97
C GLN A 372 -3.92 16.66 -8.69
N LEU A 373 -3.83 16.30 -7.40
CA LEU A 373 -3.25 15.03 -6.94
C LEU A 373 -3.93 13.84 -7.63
N ALA A 374 -3.14 12.82 -7.95
CA ALA A 374 -3.57 11.60 -8.63
C ALA A 374 -4.07 11.79 -10.07
N SER A 375 -3.72 12.91 -10.73
CA SER A 375 -3.81 13.06 -12.20
C SER A 375 -3.06 11.94 -12.95
N SER A 376 -2.10 11.31 -12.29
CA SER A 376 -1.53 10.03 -12.69
C SER A 376 -1.18 9.21 -11.44
N VAL A 377 -1.25 7.88 -11.53
CA VAL A 377 -1.00 6.97 -10.40
C VAL A 377 -0.15 5.77 -10.83
N ALA A 378 0.69 5.26 -9.93
CA ALA A 378 1.43 4.01 -10.13
C ALA A 378 1.62 3.26 -8.81
N LEU A 379 1.70 1.92 -8.90
CA LEU A 379 1.91 1.00 -7.76
C LEU A 379 3.14 0.12 -7.98
N SER A 380 3.88 -0.14 -6.92
CA SER A 380 4.91 -1.18 -6.86
C SER A 380 4.92 -1.82 -5.47
N GLY A 381 4.20 -2.93 -5.32
CA GLY A 381 3.86 -3.47 -4.00
C GLY A 381 3.18 -2.39 -3.14
N ASN A 382 3.51 -2.34 -1.86
CA ASN A 382 3.02 -1.35 -0.91
C ASN A 382 3.44 0.11 -1.19
N THR A 383 4.17 0.42 -2.27
CA THR A 383 4.52 1.82 -2.58
C THR A 383 3.60 2.35 -3.68
N ALA A 384 2.76 3.32 -3.31
CA ALA A 384 1.97 4.12 -4.23
C ALA A 384 2.70 5.43 -4.59
N LEU A 385 2.60 5.84 -5.85
CA LEU A 385 3.15 7.08 -6.38
C LEU A 385 2.02 7.85 -7.08
N LEU A 386 1.71 9.06 -6.57
CA LEU A 386 0.65 9.93 -7.09
C LEU A 386 1.28 11.17 -7.74
N GLY A 387 0.89 11.48 -8.98
CA GLY A 387 1.29 12.70 -9.67
C GLY A 387 0.42 13.91 -9.30
N ALA A 388 1.00 15.09 -9.19
CA ALA A 388 0.32 16.35 -8.88
C ALA A 388 0.82 17.47 -9.82
N PRO A 389 0.36 17.53 -11.09
CA PRO A 389 0.95 18.36 -12.14
C PRO A 389 0.71 19.87 -11.98
N SER A 390 -0.28 20.29 -11.19
CA SER A 390 -0.54 21.72 -10.97
C SER A 390 0.15 22.30 -9.73
N ASP A 391 0.84 21.47 -8.93
CA ASP A 391 1.56 21.83 -7.70
C ASP A 391 2.49 23.05 -7.88
N ALA A 392 2.38 24.00 -6.95
CA ALA A 392 2.95 25.33 -7.05
C ALA A 392 4.18 25.59 -6.14
N ASP A 393 4.63 24.63 -5.33
CA ASP A 393 5.69 24.84 -4.31
C ASP A 393 7.06 25.27 -4.90
N LYS A 394 7.28 25.01 -6.19
CA LYS A 394 8.49 25.42 -6.93
C LYS A 394 8.24 26.53 -7.95
N GLY A 395 7.03 27.12 -7.95
CA GLY A 395 6.55 28.07 -8.95
C GLY A 395 5.31 27.53 -9.67
N GLU A 396 4.61 28.42 -10.37
CA GLU A 396 3.34 28.11 -11.05
C GLU A 396 3.43 26.84 -11.91
N LYS A 397 2.65 25.82 -11.53
CA LYS A 397 2.56 24.50 -12.21
C LYS A 397 3.92 23.87 -12.49
N ALA A 398 4.85 23.99 -11.55
CA ALA A 398 6.08 23.21 -11.57
C ALA A 398 5.76 21.71 -11.42
N GLY A 399 4.76 21.38 -10.60
CA GLY A 399 4.31 20.02 -10.38
C GLY A 399 5.17 19.25 -9.37
N ALA A 400 4.58 18.20 -8.81
CA ALA A 400 5.21 17.30 -7.86
C ALA A 400 4.75 15.85 -8.08
N ALA A 401 5.39 14.91 -7.40
CA ALA A 401 4.83 13.59 -7.18
C ALA A 401 4.95 13.19 -5.71
N TYR A 402 3.98 12.44 -5.19
CA TYR A 402 3.86 12.09 -3.79
C TYR A 402 3.96 10.58 -3.61
N THR A 403 4.83 10.12 -2.72
CA THR A 403 4.98 8.70 -2.39
C THR A 403 4.25 8.38 -1.10
N PHE A 404 3.39 7.38 -1.15
CA PHE A 404 2.71 6.80 0.00
C PHE A 404 3.20 5.37 0.18
N VAL A 405 3.36 4.95 1.44
CA VAL A 405 3.44 3.53 1.78
C VAL A 405 2.08 3.11 2.31
N LEU A 406 1.54 2.08 1.68
CA LEU A 406 0.34 1.37 2.08
C LEU A 406 0.74 0.36 3.16
N ALA A 407 -0.06 0.24 4.21
CA ALA A 407 0.11 -0.81 5.20
C ALA A 407 -0.23 -2.17 4.58
N SER A 408 0.44 -3.22 5.03
CA SER A 408 0.33 -4.56 4.46
C SER A 408 -0.93 -5.27 4.95
N SER A 409 -1.48 -6.13 4.11
CA SER A 409 -2.70 -6.88 4.36
C SER A 409 -2.46 -8.05 5.30
N LEU A 410 -3.54 -8.71 5.75
CA LEU A 410 -3.40 -9.85 6.66
C LEU A 410 -2.68 -11.02 5.98
N GLY A 411 -1.61 -11.48 6.63
CA GLY A 411 -0.77 -12.58 6.20
C GLY A 411 0.45 -12.19 5.36
N ASP A 412 0.57 -10.92 4.96
CA ASP A 412 1.79 -10.36 4.37
C ASP A 412 2.95 -10.36 5.38
N ALA A 413 4.20 -10.40 4.89
CA ALA A 413 5.38 -10.40 5.75
C ALA A 413 5.72 -8.99 6.28
N CYS A 414 6.14 -8.90 7.54
CA CYS A 414 6.44 -7.64 8.23
C CYS A 414 7.64 -7.77 9.18
N ALA A 415 8.27 -6.62 9.47
CA ALA A 415 9.30 -6.46 10.49
C ALA A 415 8.81 -5.66 11.72
N THR A 416 7.81 -4.78 11.55
CA THR A 416 7.21 -4.00 12.64
C THR A 416 5.69 -3.88 12.52
N SER A 417 5.02 -3.63 13.64
CA SER A 417 3.56 -3.43 13.69
C SER A 417 3.04 -2.26 12.87
N ALA A 418 3.89 -1.26 12.57
CA ALA A 418 3.54 -0.10 11.75
C ALA A 418 3.54 -0.42 10.24
N GLU A 419 3.95 -1.62 9.84
CA GLU A 419 3.89 -2.10 8.45
C GLU A 419 2.58 -2.83 8.13
N CYS A 420 1.66 -2.97 9.09
CA CYS A 420 0.44 -3.79 8.98
C CYS A 420 -0.83 -2.95 9.16
N ALA A 421 -1.82 -3.12 8.29
CA ALA A 421 -3.08 -2.36 8.33
C ALA A 421 -3.87 -2.55 9.64
N SER A 422 -3.66 -3.70 10.30
CA SER A 422 -4.22 -4.04 11.61
C SER A 422 -3.49 -3.43 12.80
N GLY A 423 -2.28 -2.89 12.60
CA GLY A 423 -1.37 -2.49 13.69
C GLY A 423 -0.71 -3.66 14.43
N PHE A 424 -0.78 -4.90 13.91
CA PHE A 424 -0.17 -6.09 14.53
C PHE A 424 0.73 -6.84 13.55
N CYS A 425 2.01 -6.95 13.90
CA CYS A 425 3.00 -7.80 13.24
C CYS A 425 3.43 -8.88 14.24
N VAL A 426 3.12 -10.15 13.97
CA VAL A 426 3.44 -11.29 14.85
C VAL A 426 3.91 -12.46 14.01
N ASP A 427 4.87 -13.24 14.52
CA ASP A 427 5.58 -14.29 13.79
C ASP A 427 6.25 -13.85 12.47
N GLY A 428 6.40 -12.54 12.26
CA GLY A 428 6.88 -11.94 11.01
C GLY A 428 5.82 -11.80 9.92
N VAL A 429 4.52 -11.92 10.24
CA VAL A 429 3.40 -11.63 9.34
C VAL A 429 2.39 -10.66 9.98
N CYS A 430 1.59 -9.98 9.15
CA CYS A 430 0.57 -9.04 9.60
C CYS A 430 -0.71 -9.77 10.04
N CYS A 431 -1.21 -9.45 11.23
CA CYS A 431 -2.18 -10.27 11.98
C CYS A 431 -3.47 -9.53 12.29
N ASP A 432 -4.62 -10.21 12.32
CA ASP A 432 -5.90 -9.63 12.75
C ASP A 432 -5.86 -9.05 14.17
N THR A 433 -5.00 -9.59 15.02
CA THR A 433 -4.87 -9.30 16.45
C THR A 433 -3.42 -9.49 16.92
N ALA A 434 -3.13 -9.05 18.14
CA ALA A 434 -1.76 -9.00 18.69
C ALA A 434 -1.10 -10.35 19.03
N CYS A 435 -1.82 -11.48 18.93
CA CYS A 435 -1.45 -12.88 19.24
C CYS A 435 -0.62 -13.18 20.51
N GLY A 436 -1.10 -14.12 21.33
CA GLY A 436 -0.31 -14.73 22.42
C GLY A 436 -0.04 -13.85 23.64
N GLY A 437 -0.20 -12.53 23.53
CA GLY A 437 -0.07 -11.59 24.64
C GLY A 437 1.37 -11.39 25.14
N GLY A 438 2.37 -11.88 24.41
CA GLY A 438 3.79 -11.70 24.71
C GLY A 438 4.37 -12.69 25.73
N ALA A 439 3.72 -13.82 25.99
CA ALA A 439 4.25 -14.89 26.82
C ALA A 439 5.08 -15.88 25.99
N THR A 440 6.24 -16.31 26.50
CA THR A 440 7.00 -17.40 25.84
C THR A 440 6.37 -18.74 26.18
N GLY A 441 5.58 -19.28 25.24
CA GLY A 441 4.81 -20.52 25.44
C GLY A 441 3.31 -20.28 25.65
N ASP A 442 2.69 -19.41 24.87
CA ASP A 442 1.23 -19.43 24.67
C ASP A 442 0.83 -20.48 23.61
N CYS A 443 -0.47 -20.56 23.31
CA CYS A 443 -1.04 -21.51 22.34
C CYS A 443 -1.68 -20.81 21.13
N GLN A 444 -1.16 -19.67 20.69
CA GLN A 444 -1.55 -19.01 19.44
C GLN A 444 -0.40 -18.97 18.43
N ALA A 445 -0.77 -18.83 17.16
CA ALA A 445 0.13 -18.39 16.11
C ALA A 445 -0.65 -17.56 15.08
N CYS A 446 0.09 -16.73 14.36
CA CYS A 446 -0.40 -15.95 13.23
C CYS A 446 0.21 -16.39 11.90
N SER A 447 1.40 -17.02 11.91
CA SER A 447 1.99 -17.60 10.70
C SER A 447 1.89 -19.13 10.67
N VAL A 448 1.76 -19.67 9.47
CA VAL A 448 1.89 -21.12 9.22
C VAL A 448 3.28 -21.64 9.63
N ALA A 449 4.30 -20.78 9.64
CA ALA A 449 5.65 -21.11 10.10
C ALA A 449 5.75 -21.28 11.63
N ALA A 450 4.93 -20.57 12.40
CA ALA A 450 4.78 -20.73 13.85
C ALA A 450 3.76 -21.83 14.23
N GLY A 451 2.91 -22.25 13.30
CA GLY A 451 1.97 -23.38 13.47
C GLY A 451 0.50 -23.04 13.31
N ALA A 452 0.16 -21.83 12.85
CA ALA A 452 -1.21 -21.45 12.49
C ALA A 452 -1.73 -22.25 11.29
N ALA A 453 -3.06 -22.28 11.11
CA ALA A 453 -3.69 -22.94 9.96
C ALA A 453 -3.51 -22.14 8.65
N GLU A 454 -3.43 -20.82 8.75
CA GLU A 454 -3.25 -19.86 7.66
C GLU A 454 -2.43 -18.65 8.15
N ASN A 455 -1.88 -17.85 7.24
CA ASN A 455 -1.16 -16.63 7.62
C ASN A 455 -2.15 -15.49 7.89
N GLY A 456 -1.96 -14.74 8.97
CA GLY A 456 -2.65 -13.47 9.24
C GLY A 456 -3.91 -13.54 10.10
N THR A 457 -4.46 -14.74 10.31
CA THR A 457 -5.59 -14.97 11.23
C THR A 457 -5.08 -15.61 12.52
N CYS A 458 -5.33 -14.96 13.66
CA CYS A 458 -4.76 -15.42 14.93
C CYS A 458 -5.57 -16.57 15.52
N ALA A 459 -5.08 -17.80 15.37
CA ALA A 459 -5.80 -19.01 15.75
C ALA A 459 -5.10 -19.79 16.89
N PRO A 460 -5.83 -20.61 17.66
CA PRO A 460 -5.21 -21.60 18.54
C PRO A 460 -4.32 -22.58 17.75
N LEU A 461 -3.15 -22.89 18.29
CA LEU A 461 -2.23 -23.89 17.75
C LEU A 461 -2.87 -25.28 17.74
N SER A 462 -2.49 -26.07 16.73
CA SER A 462 -3.01 -27.44 16.55
C SER A 462 -2.77 -28.32 17.78
N ALA A 463 -3.73 -29.21 18.06
CA ALA A 463 -3.66 -30.12 19.20
C ALA A 463 -2.38 -30.98 19.15
N GLY A 464 -1.57 -30.93 20.22
CA GLY A 464 -0.29 -31.64 20.30
C GLY A 464 0.96 -30.83 19.93
N VAL A 465 0.85 -29.54 19.60
CA VAL A 465 2.00 -28.63 19.51
C VAL A 465 2.52 -28.34 20.93
N GLU A 466 3.80 -28.61 21.19
CA GLU A 466 4.46 -28.34 22.48
C GLU A 466 4.56 -26.83 22.73
N CYS A 467 3.88 -26.35 23.77
CA CYS A 467 3.90 -24.94 24.19
C CYS A 467 4.85 -24.70 25.37
N ARG A 468 5.18 -25.74 26.14
CA ARG A 468 6.27 -25.72 27.13
C ARG A 468 7.05 -27.02 27.14
N ALA A 469 8.37 -26.92 27.06
CA ALA A 469 9.26 -28.06 27.24
C ALA A 469 9.35 -28.50 28.71
N SER A 470 9.57 -29.80 28.93
CA SER A 470 9.84 -30.36 30.26
C SER A 470 11.17 -29.86 30.83
N ALA A 471 11.16 -29.25 32.00
CA ALA A 471 12.31 -28.77 32.76
C ALA A 471 13.14 -29.90 33.42
N GLY A 472 12.69 -31.16 33.35
CA GLY A 472 13.45 -32.31 33.84
C GLY A 472 12.69 -33.64 33.75
N VAL A 473 13.30 -34.72 34.26
CA VAL A 473 12.72 -36.09 34.23
C VAL A 473 11.52 -36.28 35.16
N CYS A 474 11.19 -35.28 35.97
CA CYS A 474 10.02 -35.27 36.86
C CYS A 474 8.89 -34.35 36.37
N ASP A 475 9.04 -33.85 35.15
CA ASP A 475 8.25 -32.78 34.57
C ASP A 475 7.66 -33.23 33.23
N VAL A 476 6.46 -32.78 32.89
CA VAL A 476 5.82 -33.08 31.59
C VAL A 476 5.96 -31.85 30.70
N ALA A 477 6.05 -32.08 29.39
CA ALA A 477 5.94 -31.00 28.41
C ALA A 477 4.46 -30.77 28.09
N GLU A 478 3.94 -29.56 28.30
CA GLU A 478 2.56 -29.25 27.90
C GLU A 478 2.46 -29.01 26.40
N ALA A 479 1.34 -29.46 25.85
CA ALA A 479 0.96 -29.23 24.47
C ALA A 479 -0.44 -28.60 24.37
N CYS A 480 -0.64 -27.78 23.34
CA CYS A 480 -1.91 -27.15 23.04
C CYS A 480 -3.00 -28.19 22.78
N ASP A 481 -4.26 -27.85 23.13
CA ASP A 481 -5.42 -28.73 22.99
C ASP A 481 -6.19 -28.56 21.67
N GLY A 482 -5.81 -27.59 20.83
CA GLY A 482 -6.52 -27.23 19.60
C GLY A 482 -7.84 -26.48 19.84
N GLN A 483 -8.03 -25.89 21.02
CA GLN A 483 -9.24 -25.17 21.43
C GLN A 483 -8.91 -23.85 22.14
N THR A 484 -7.87 -23.83 22.98
CA THR A 484 -7.54 -22.74 23.89
C THR A 484 -6.24 -22.04 23.52
N VAL A 485 -6.20 -20.73 23.80
CA VAL A 485 -5.09 -19.82 23.43
C VAL A 485 -3.96 -19.77 24.46
N ALA A 486 -4.16 -20.38 25.64
CA ALA A 486 -3.16 -20.46 26.70
C ALA A 486 -2.61 -21.89 26.79
N CYS A 487 -1.31 -22.03 26.99
CA CYS A 487 -0.70 -23.32 27.31
C CYS A 487 -1.32 -23.87 28.61
N PRO A 488 -1.55 -25.20 28.72
CA PRO A 488 -2.05 -25.80 29.95
C PRO A 488 -1.20 -25.49 31.19
N ALA A 489 -1.81 -25.60 32.37
CA ALA A 489 -1.13 -25.40 33.64
C ALA A 489 -0.13 -26.53 33.94
N ASP A 490 0.95 -26.16 34.64
CA ASP A 490 2.13 -26.98 34.92
C ASP A 490 1.81 -28.40 35.45
N GLY A 491 2.21 -29.41 34.68
CA GLY A 491 1.93 -30.82 34.90
C GLY A 491 3.19 -31.64 35.21
N PHE A 492 3.25 -32.19 36.42
CA PHE A 492 4.34 -33.08 36.83
C PHE A 492 4.03 -34.56 36.59
N VAL A 493 5.07 -35.38 36.47
CA VAL A 493 4.90 -36.85 36.49
C VAL A 493 4.39 -37.30 37.86
N VAL A 494 3.75 -38.48 37.93
CA VAL A 494 3.18 -38.98 39.19
C VAL A 494 4.26 -39.15 40.27
N ASP A 495 3.95 -38.73 41.50
CA ASP A 495 4.85 -38.88 42.64
C ASP A 495 5.28 -40.36 42.82
N GLY A 496 6.56 -40.57 43.12
CA GLY A 496 7.19 -41.88 43.16
C GLY A 496 7.76 -42.39 41.83
N THR A 497 7.61 -41.64 40.73
CA THR A 497 8.28 -41.96 39.45
C THR A 497 9.80 -41.96 39.63
N PRO A 498 10.55 -43.00 39.20
CA PRO A 498 12.01 -43.03 39.34
C PRO A 498 12.70 -41.95 38.51
N CYS A 499 13.64 -41.24 39.13
CA CYS A 499 14.49 -40.24 38.50
C CYS A 499 15.98 -40.55 38.76
N THR A 500 16.90 -39.81 38.14
CA THR A 500 18.34 -40.14 38.06
C THR A 500 18.99 -40.52 39.40
N ASP A 501 18.63 -39.82 40.48
CA ASP A 501 19.21 -39.99 41.81
C ASP A 501 18.15 -40.26 42.91
N GLY A 502 16.90 -40.61 42.54
CA GLY A 502 15.82 -40.76 43.51
C GLY A 502 14.43 -41.02 42.93
N VAL A 503 13.41 -40.38 43.51
CA VAL A 503 12.03 -40.39 43.01
C VAL A 503 11.50 -38.97 42.85
N CYS A 504 10.57 -38.78 41.92
CA CYS A 504 9.87 -37.52 41.75
C CYS A 504 8.89 -37.30 42.91
N GLU A 505 8.93 -36.11 43.53
CA GLU A 505 7.88 -35.59 44.41
C GLU A 505 7.63 -34.13 44.03
N ALA A 506 6.38 -33.76 43.75
CA ALA A 506 5.96 -32.38 43.41
C ALA A 506 6.84 -31.69 42.34
N GLY A 507 7.14 -32.41 41.24
CA GLY A 507 7.95 -31.92 40.12
C GLY A 507 9.48 -31.99 40.31
N ALA A 508 9.96 -32.25 41.53
CA ALA A 508 11.41 -32.31 41.82
C ALA A 508 11.91 -33.75 41.95
N CYS A 509 13.13 -34.04 41.47
CA CYS A 509 13.80 -35.31 41.72
C CYS A 509 14.40 -35.33 43.14
N MET A 510 13.71 -36.00 44.07
CA MET A 510 14.06 -36.05 45.47
C MET A 510 14.94 -37.27 45.78
N THR A 511 16.19 -37.01 46.16
CA THR A 511 17.18 -38.03 46.51
C THR A 511 16.87 -38.64 47.88
N GLY A 512 16.28 -39.83 47.89
CA GLY A 512 15.65 -40.41 49.08
C GLY A 512 16.61 -41.07 50.08
N MET A 513 17.17 -40.31 51.03
CA MET A 513 17.62 -40.88 52.33
C MET A 513 17.74 -39.84 53.48
N GLY A 514 16.61 -39.25 53.90
CA GLY A 514 16.45 -38.59 55.20
C GLY A 514 15.68 -39.50 56.16
N GLY A 515 16.36 -40.10 57.15
CA GLY A 515 15.82 -41.22 57.94
C GLY A 515 14.69 -40.89 58.91
N MET A 516 13.82 -41.88 59.18
CA MET A 516 12.68 -41.79 60.11
C MET A 516 13.12 -41.52 61.57
N GLY A 517 12.55 -40.47 62.18
CA GLY A 517 12.60 -40.23 63.62
C GLY A 517 12.15 -38.80 63.97
N GLY A 518 11.33 -38.55 64.98
CA GLY A 518 10.63 -39.46 65.89
C GLY A 518 9.58 -38.71 66.71
N ALA A 519 8.74 -39.41 67.47
CA ALA A 519 7.64 -38.79 68.21
C ALA A 519 8.10 -38.09 69.52
N GLY A 520 7.71 -36.83 69.71
CA GLY A 520 7.92 -36.04 70.94
C GLY A 520 7.94 -34.54 70.62
N GLY A 521 7.37 -33.64 71.42
CA GLY A 521 6.65 -33.82 72.69
C GLY A 521 5.80 -32.60 73.07
N MET A 522 5.26 -32.57 74.28
CA MET A 522 4.33 -31.53 74.75
C MET A 522 5.03 -30.28 75.32
N GLY A 523 4.47 -29.10 75.10
CA GLY A 523 4.82 -27.84 75.78
C GLY A 523 4.47 -26.61 74.95
N GLY A 524 3.83 -25.55 75.48
CA GLY A 524 3.33 -25.34 76.85
C GLY A 524 2.31 -24.19 76.89
N ALA A 525 1.84 -23.83 78.09
CA ALA A 525 0.82 -22.79 78.29
C ALA A 525 1.39 -21.51 78.90
N GLY A 526 0.78 -20.36 78.59
CA GLY A 526 1.01 -19.08 79.30
C GLY A 526 0.70 -17.85 78.45
N GLY A 527 -0.02 -16.87 79.01
CA GLY A 527 -0.32 -15.59 78.34
C GLY A 527 -1.66 -14.96 78.73
N MET A 528 -1.74 -14.34 79.92
CA MET A 528 -2.86 -13.45 80.30
C MET A 528 -2.40 -11.99 80.29
N GLY A 529 -3.24 -11.08 79.81
CA GLY A 529 -3.05 -9.62 79.84
C GLY A 529 -3.45 -8.96 78.53
N GLY A 530 -4.13 -7.81 78.51
CA GLY A 530 -4.63 -6.99 79.61
C GLY A 530 -5.75 -6.05 79.14
N ALA A 531 -6.31 -5.24 80.05
CA ALA A 531 -7.46 -4.38 79.76
C ALA A 531 -7.10 -2.89 79.64
N GLY A 532 -7.90 -2.15 78.86
CA GLY A 532 -7.79 -0.70 78.63
C GLY A 532 -8.03 -0.36 77.16
N GLY A 533 -8.65 0.75 76.78
CA GLY A 533 -9.29 1.82 77.57
C GLY A 533 -10.33 2.56 76.72
N ALA A 534 -11.07 3.51 77.29
CA ALA A 534 -12.23 4.14 76.65
C ALA A 534 -11.99 5.61 76.23
N GLY A 535 -12.78 6.09 75.27
CA GLY A 535 -13.11 7.51 75.11
C GLY A 535 -12.58 8.19 73.83
N GLY A 536 -13.37 9.14 73.31
CA GLY A 536 -13.00 9.98 72.16
C GLY A 536 -14.21 10.44 71.35
N VAL A 537 -14.76 11.61 71.65
CA VAL A 537 -15.83 12.26 70.87
C VAL A 537 -15.45 13.69 70.49
N GLY A 538 -15.94 14.13 69.33
CA GLY A 538 -16.00 15.55 68.95
C GLY A 538 -14.87 16.05 68.05
N GLY A 539 -15.17 17.09 67.27
CA GLY A 539 -14.24 17.74 66.34
C GLY A 539 -14.94 18.23 65.07
N ALA A 540 -15.54 19.43 65.11
CA ALA A 540 -16.19 20.06 63.96
C ALA A 540 -15.69 21.49 63.75
N GLY A 541 -15.68 21.94 62.49
CA GLY A 541 -15.53 23.35 62.11
C GLY A 541 -14.18 23.74 61.48
N GLY A 542 -14.22 24.73 60.59
CA GLY A 542 -13.06 25.32 59.93
C GLY A 542 -13.39 25.81 58.51
N ALA A 543 -13.44 27.14 58.31
CA ALA A 543 -13.73 27.77 57.02
C ALA A 543 -12.84 29.02 56.81
N GLY A 544 -12.63 29.46 55.56
CA GLY A 544 -12.05 30.80 55.27
C GLY A 544 -11.36 30.95 53.91
N GLY A 545 -11.40 32.17 53.33
CA GLY A 545 -10.73 32.57 52.07
C GLY A 545 -11.54 32.25 50.80
N MET A 546 -12.18 33.14 50.03
CA MET A 546 -12.07 34.59 49.73
C MET A 546 -10.90 35.04 48.82
N GLY A 547 -11.22 35.61 47.64
CA GLY A 547 -10.40 36.67 46.99
C GLY A 547 -10.32 36.69 45.44
N GLY A 548 -10.93 37.70 44.79
CA GLY A 548 -10.68 38.12 43.38
C GLY A 548 -11.36 37.27 42.27
N ALA A 549 -12.25 37.71 41.38
CA ALA A 549 -12.74 39.01 40.81
C ALA A 549 -12.01 39.52 39.54
N GLY A 550 -12.73 39.74 38.41
CA GLY A 550 -12.07 40.21 37.17
C GLY A 550 -12.83 40.49 35.83
N GLY A 551 -14.17 40.54 35.73
CA GLY A 551 -14.89 41.04 34.51
C GLY A 551 -14.91 40.13 33.25
N ALA A 552 -15.54 40.50 32.12
CA ALA A 552 -16.61 41.50 31.85
C ALA A 552 -17.27 41.28 30.46
N GLY A 553 -18.60 41.53 30.34
CA GLY A 553 -19.40 41.41 29.09
C GLY A 553 -19.85 39.98 28.75
N GLY A 554 -20.98 39.69 28.09
CA GLY A 554 -22.06 40.55 27.55
C GLY A 554 -22.25 40.34 26.02
N ALA A 555 -23.46 40.13 25.47
CA ALA A 555 -24.79 39.92 26.08
C ALA A 555 -25.79 39.34 25.04
N GLY A 556 -26.89 38.73 25.53
CA GLY A 556 -28.19 38.68 24.81
C GLY A 556 -28.43 37.55 23.79
N GLY A 557 -29.32 36.62 24.15
CA GLY A 557 -29.95 35.63 23.27
C GLY A 557 -31.02 34.87 24.07
N ALA A 558 -32.22 34.64 23.53
CA ALA A 558 -33.39 34.31 24.36
C ALA A 558 -34.36 33.27 23.75
N GLY A 559 -34.85 32.38 24.63
CA GLY A 559 -36.18 31.77 24.52
C GLY A 559 -36.24 30.38 23.87
N GLY A 560 -36.82 29.41 24.60
CA GLY A 560 -37.17 28.09 24.08
C GLY A 560 -37.23 27.05 25.21
N ALA A 561 -38.43 26.56 25.54
CA ALA A 561 -38.63 25.53 26.58
C ALA A 561 -39.37 24.32 25.99
N GLY A 562 -38.93 23.11 26.36
CA GLY A 562 -39.52 21.83 25.94
C GLY A 562 -39.42 20.80 27.06
N GLY A 563 -40.54 20.18 27.43
CA GLY A 563 -40.67 19.39 28.66
C GLY A 563 -40.05 17.99 28.63
N ALA A 564 -39.82 17.45 29.82
CA ALA A 564 -39.22 16.14 30.07
C ALA A 564 -40.13 14.93 29.71
N GLY A 565 -39.49 13.77 29.56
CA GLY A 565 -40.12 12.45 29.62
C GLY A 565 -39.11 11.39 30.05
N GLY A 566 -39.50 10.44 30.90
CA GLY A 566 -38.60 9.39 31.37
C GLY A 566 -39.26 8.29 32.19
N MET A 567 -38.73 7.07 32.05
CA MET A 567 -38.87 5.77 32.77
C MET A 567 -37.83 4.85 32.06
N GLY A 568 -37.10 3.89 32.64
CA GLY A 568 -37.37 2.99 33.77
C GLY A 568 -37.91 1.64 33.24
N GLY A 569 -37.35 0.46 33.53
CA GLY A 569 -36.11 0.07 34.23
C GLY A 569 -36.16 -1.38 34.80
N ALA A 570 -35.01 -1.90 35.25
CA ALA A 570 -34.78 -3.06 36.15
C ALA A 570 -34.76 -4.53 35.63
N GLY A 571 -33.87 -5.34 36.24
CA GLY A 571 -33.79 -6.82 36.22
C GLY A 571 -32.81 -7.42 35.19
N GLY A 572 -31.86 -8.33 35.49
CA GLY A 572 -31.46 -9.03 36.73
C GLY A 572 -31.43 -10.57 36.55
N ALA A 573 -30.56 -11.38 37.17
CA ALA A 573 -29.42 -11.12 38.07
C ALA A 573 -28.55 -12.39 38.30
N GLY A 574 -27.35 -12.24 38.88
CA GLY A 574 -26.58 -13.30 39.57
C GLY A 574 -25.35 -13.88 38.84
N GLY A 575 -24.23 -14.21 39.52
CA GLY A 575 -23.88 -13.91 40.92
C GLY A 575 -22.66 -14.69 41.47
N GLY A 576 -21.86 -14.04 42.33
CA GLY A 576 -20.76 -14.64 43.12
C GLY A 576 -19.38 -14.68 42.42
N GLY A 577 -18.24 -14.36 43.04
CA GLY A 577 -18.01 -13.55 44.26
C GLY A 577 -17.16 -14.21 45.36
N THR A 578 -15.88 -13.80 45.48
CA THR A 578 -15.01 -13.93 46.68
C THR A 578 -13.98 -12.78 46.70
N THR A 579 -13.32 -12.55 47.85
CA THR A 579 -12.58 -11.32 48.16
C THR A 579 -11.22 -11.53 48.82
N GLY A 580 -10.27 -10.61 48.58
CA GLY A 580 -9.01 -10.47 49.33
C GLY A 580 -7.80 -11.10 48.64
N GLY A 581 -6.56 -10.68 48.94
CA GLY A 581 -6.14 -9.62 49.86
C GLY A 581 -4.62 -9.65 50.06
N GLN A 582 -3.96 -8.49 50.13
CA GLN A 582 -2.49 -8.42 50.19
C GLN A 582 -1.92 -8.85 51.56
N THR A 583 -0.78 -9.54 51.53
CA THR A 583 0.23 -9.54 52.60
C THR A 583 1.63 -9.51 51.97
N SER A 584 2.57 -8.85 52.63
CA SER A 584 3.99 -8.70 52.26
C SER A 584 4.90 -9.55 53.17
N GLU A 585 6.22 -9.36 53.07
CA GLU A 585 7.27 -9.85 53.99
C GLU A 585 7.66 -11.35 53.80
N GLU A 586 8.91 -11.80 53.95
CA GLU A 586 10.19 -11.09 54.21
C GLU A 586 11.46 -11.90 53.81
N SER A 587 12.62 -11.22 53.81
CA SER A 587 13.98 -11.67 54.24
C SER A 587 14.61 -13.02 53.81
N GLY A 588 15.88 -12.99 53.35
CA GLY A 588 16.73 -14.19 53.24
C GLY A 588 18.17 -13.98 52.73
N CYS A 589 19.17 -13.83 53.62
CA CYS A 589 20.56 -13.50 53.26
C CYS A 589 21.53 -14.69 53.10
N GLY A 590 22.13 -14.84 51.91
CA GLY A 590 23.58 -14.60 51.70
C GLY A 590 24.67 -15.67 51.99
N CYS A 591 25.92 -15.27 51.68
CA CYS A 591 27.22 -15.99 51.74
C CYS A 591 27.50 -17.02 50.62
N ARG A 592 28.54 -16.90 49.77
CA ARG A 592 30.03 -16.87 49.98
C ARG A 592 30.59 -18.27 50.33
N THR A 593 31.67 -18.84 49.74
CA THR A 593 32.69 -18.42 48.74
C THR A 593 33.42 -19.70 48.19
N SER A 594 34.50 -19.78 47.40
CA SER A 594 35.59 -18.85 46.96
C SER A 594 36.26 -19.24 45.61
N SER A 595 36.37 -18.26 44.70
CA SER A 595 37.52 -17.91 43.81
C SER A 595 38.66 -18.91 43.43
N GLN A 596 39.04 -18.90 42.14
CA GLN A 596 40.41 -18.61 41.62
C GLN A 596 40.29 -18.18 40.13
N THR A 597 40.57 -16.92 39.76
CA THR A 597 41.86 -16.33 39.30
C THR A 597 42.45 -16.92 38.00
N GLY A 598 42.40 -16.16 36.90
CA GLY A 598 43.14 -16.41 35.66
C GLY A 598 43.19 -15.15 34.79
N SER A 599 44.39 -14.61 34.54
CA SER A 599 44.57 -13.30 33.89
C SER A 599 44.72 -13.40 32.37
N ALA A 600 44.32 -12.36 31.65
CA ALA A 600 44.66 -12.16 30.24
C ALA A 600 46.15 -11.85 30.03
N PRO A 601 46.65 -12.01 28.79
CA PRO A 601 47.34 -10.89 28.15
C PRO A 601 46.84 -10.61 26.72
N ALA A 602 47.27 -9.46 26.17
CA ALA A 602 47.04 -9.06 24.78
C ALA A 602 48.34 -9.16 23.94
N LEU A 603 48.36 -8.52 22.75
CA LEU A 603 49.43 -8.50 21.72
C LEU A 603 49.50 -9.74 20.80
N SER A 604 49.91 -9.64 19.52
CA SER A 604 49.97 -8.48 18.58
C SER A 604 50.29 -8.95 17.14
N MET A 605 49.84 -8.18 16.14
CA MET A 605 50.46 -7.91 14.82
C MET A 605 50.88 -9.03 13.82
N LEU A 606 50.52 -8.73 12.55
CA LEU A 606 51.34 -8.77 11.31
C LEU A 606 51.22 -9.91 10.27
N ALA A 607 51.34 -9.44 9.01
CA ALA A 607 52.02 -10.06 7.85
C ALA A 607 51.23 -10.99 6.88
N LEU A 608 50.64 -10.34 5.87
CA LEU A 608 51.10 -10.39 4.45
C LEU A 608 51.30 -11.76 3.78
N GLY A 609 50.47 -12.06 2.76
CA GLY A 609 50.57 -13.26 1.92
C GLY A 609 50.10 -13.07 0.48
N LEU A 610 50.79 -12.23 -0.30
CA LEU A 610 50.54 -12.07 -1.74
C LEU A 610 51.22 -13.21 -2.52
N LEU A 611 50.53 -13.86 -3.48
CA LEU A 611 51.16 -14.42 -4.68
C LEU A 611 50.15 -14.83 -5.78
N LEU A 612 50.64 -14.84 -7.02
CA LEU A 612 49.89 -15.05 -8.27
C LEU A 612 50.02 -16.50 -8.76
N ALA A 613 49.06 -17.01 -9.55
CA ALA A 613 49.36 -17.86 -10.73
C ALA A 613 48.18 -18.06 -11.73
N SER A 614 48.25 -17.33 -12.85
CA SER A 614 47.87 -17.73 -14.22
C SER A 614 46.90 -18.90 -14.52
N ARG A 615 45.83 -18.57 -15.28
CA ARG A 615 45.38 -19.19 -16.55
C ARG A 615 45.67 -20.69 -16.81
N ARG A 616 44.63 -21.43 -17.22
CA ARG A 616 44.67 -22.25 -18.46
C ARG A 616 43.30 -22.35 -19.14
N ARG A 617 43.31 -22.33 -20.48
CA ARG A 617 42.15 -22.63 -21.34
C ARG A 617 42.06 -24.13 -21.59
N VAL A 618 40.86 -24.67 -21.73
CA VAL A 618 40.60 -25.84 -22.57
C VAL A 618 39.42 -25.52 -23.49
N ARG A 619 39.59 -25.73 -24.80
CA ARG A 619 38.51 -25.85 -25.79
C ARG A 619 38.51 -27.30 -26.28
N ARG A 620 37.35 -27.94 -26.32
CA ARG A 620 36.93 -28.95 -27.31
C ARG A 620 35.47 -29.35 -27.02
N ALA A 621 34.65 -29.70 -28.00
CA ALA A 621 34.87 -29.69 -29.46
C ALA A 621 33.77 -28.89 -30.14
#